data_AF-A0A850B6E8-F1
#
_entry.id   AF-A0A850B6E8-F1
#
_cell.length_a   1.000
_cell.length_b   1.000
_cell.length_c   1.000
_cell.angle_alpha   90.00
_cell.angle_beta   90.00
_cell.angle_gamma   90.00
#
_symmetry.space_group_name_H-M   'P 1'
#
loop_
_entity.id
_entity.type
_entity.pdbx_description
1 polymer ?
#
loop_
_entity_poly.entity_id
_entity_poly.type
_entity_poly.pdbx_seq_one_letter_code
_entity_poly.pdbx_strand_id
1 'polypeptide(L)' 'GGGASPDGSLPTWCVRLEGPSETDAVTGLARDLRASNPAIVGRIRDHALILDMRAVFRAEEGLLTEQLHRALIDRQ' A
#
# COMPACT_ATOMS: atom_id res chain seq x y z
N GLY A 1 11.29 8.90 9.26
CA GLY A 1 10.03 9.66 9.36
C GLY A 1 8.98 8.76 9.96
N GLY A 2 8.71 8.95 11.23
CA GLY A 2 7.85 8.12 12.08
C GLY A 2 8.15 8.52 13.53
N GLY A 3 7.55 9.64 13.97
CA GLY A 3 7.73 10.20 15.32
C GLY A 3 9.00 11.02 15.58
N ALA A 4 10.16 10.63 15.03
CA ALA A 4 11.45 11.22 15.40
C ALA A 4 11.82 12.55 14.69
N SER A 5 11.14 12.90 13.60
CA SER A 5 11.35 14.17 12.90
C SER A 5 10.02 14.58 12.25
N PRO A 6 9.20 15.40 12.94
CA PRO A 6 7.89 15.81 12.47
C PRO A 6 7.95 16.92 11.40
N ASP A 7 9.03 17.70 11.35
CA ASP A 7 9.09 18.93 10.55
C ASP A 7 9.53 18.73 9.08
N GLY A 8 9.93 17.53 8.70
CA GLY A 8 10.42 17.22 7.36
C GLY A 8 9.35 16.61 6.45
N SER A 9 8.72 17.42 5.59
CA SER A 9 8.04 16.87 4.41
C SER A 9 9.06 16.73 3.27
N LEU A 10 9.32 15.48 2.87
CA LEU A 10 10.19 15.18 1.73
C LEU A 10 9.31 14.66 0.58
N PRO A 11 9.38 15.27 -0.61
CA PRO A 11 8.62 14.82 -1.77
C PRO A 11 9.02 13.39 -2.13
N THR A 12 8.04 12.60 -2.57
CA THR A 12 8.22 11.19 -2.93
C THR A 12 7.17 10.79 -3.97
N TRP A 13 7.43 9.71 -4.68
CA TRP A 13 6.46 9.08 -5.57
C TRP A 13 5.67 8.01 -4.82
N CYS A 14 4.35 8.04 -4.98
CA CYS A 14 3.46 7.05 -4.39
C CYS A 14 2.64 6.36 -5.47
N VAL A 15 2.33 5.09 -5.25
CA VAL A 15 1.30 4.35 -5.98
C VAL A 15 -0.02 4.49 -5.21
N ARG A 16 -1.06 4.93 -5.90
CA ARG A 16 -2.42 5.08 -5.36
C ARG A 16 -3.29 3.97 -5.93
N LEU A 17 -3.79 3.10 -5.06
CA LEU A 17 -4.73 2.03 -5.41
C LEU A 17 -6.12 2.44 -4.96
N GLU A 18 -7.01 2.64 -5.93
CA GLU A 18 -8.40 3.02 -5.69
C GLU A 18 -9.26 1.76 -5.64
N GLY A 19 -10.15 1.71 -4.65
CA GLY A 19 -11.20 0.70 -4.59
C GLY A 19 -12.52 1.27 -5.10
N PRO A 20 -13.57 0.43 -5.20
CA PRO A 20 -14.95 0.91 -5.27
C PRO A 20 -15.18 2.00 -4.22
N SER A 21 -16.09 2.94 -4.50
CA SER A 21 -16.42 4.07 -3.62
C SER A 21 -16.95 3.68 -2.23
N GLU A 22 -17.09 2.39 -1.95
CA GLU A 22 -17.35 1.84 -0.63
C GLU A 22 -16.07 1.84 0.23
N THR A 23 -16.10 2.57 1.34
CA THR A 23 -14.98 2.72 2.30
C THR A 23 -14.39 1.39 2.78
N ASP A 24 -15.19 0.32 2.79
CA ASP A 24 -14.78 -0.99 3.27
C ASP A 24 -13.87 -1.75 2.29
N ALA A 25 -13.96 -1.46 0.98
CA ALA A 25 -13.20 -2.19 -0.02
C ALA A 25 -11.68 -1.96 0.12
N VAL A 26 -11.26 -0.70 0.28
CA VAL A 26 -9.84 -0.34 0.46
C VAL A 26 -9.31 -0.82 1.82
N THR A 27 -10.15 -0.76 2.85
CA THR A 27 -9.78 -1.25 4.19
C THR A 27 -9.60 -2.78 4.19
N GLY A 28 -10.47 -3.50 3.49
CA GLY A 28 -10.37 -4.94 3.25
C GLY A 28 -9.11 -5.30 2.46
N LEU A 29 -8.81 -4.57 1.38
CA LEU A 29 -7.57 -4.75 0.63
C LEU A 29 -6.33 -4.54 1.50
N ALA A 30 -6.29 -3.45 2.27
CA ALA A 30 -5.17 -3.18 3.18
C ALA A 30 -5.03 -4.24 4.29
N ARG A 31 -6.14 -4.82 4.76
CA ARG A 31 -6.12 -5.92 5.73
C ARG A 31 -5.51 -7.18 5.11
N ASP A 32 -5.92 -7.54 3.91
CA ASP A 32 -5.49 -8.80 3.29
C ASP A 32 -4.04 -8.72 2.84
N LEU A 33 -3.60 -7.56 2.34
CA LEU A 33 -2.19 -7.27 2.08
C LEU A 33 -1.31 -7.29 3.35
N ARG A 34 -1.86 -6.90 4.51
CA ARG A 34 -1.12 -7.04 5.78
C ARG A 34 -0.99 -8.50 6.24
N ALA A 35 -1.93 -9.35 5.83
CA ALA A 35 -1.94 -10.77 6.16
C ALA A 35 -1.18 -11.64 5.15
N SER A 36 -0.74 -11.08 4.03
CA SER A 36 0.04 -11.79 3.00
C SER A 36 1.48 -12.09 3.43
N ASN A 37 2.17 -12.92 2.64
CA ASN A 37 3.58 -13.20 2.84
C ASN A 37 4.37 -13.01 1.52
N PRO A 38 5.18 -11.94 1.39
CA PRO A 38 5.48 -10.93 2.41
C PRO A 38 4.29 -10.00 2.72
N ALA A 39 4.27 -9.44 3.92
CA ALA A 39 3.24 -8.48 4.32
C ALA A 39 3.49 -7.12 3.66
N ILE A 40 2.44 -6.50 3.12
CA ILE A 40 2.49 -5.17 2.53
C ILE A 40 1.69 -4.20 3.39
N VAL A 41 2.35 -3.12 3.80
CA VAL A 41 1.74 -2.08 4.65
C VAL A 41 1.75 -0.75 3.92
N GLY A 42 0.55 -0.26 3.60
CA GLY A 42 0.33 1.07 3.04
C GLY A 42 -0.49 1.97 3.96
N ARG A 43 -0.63 3.25 3.57
CA ARG A 43 -1.47 4.23 4.25
C ARG A 43 -2.82 4.34 3.54
N ILE A 44 -3.93 4.33 4.26
CA ILE A 44 -5.23 4.71 3.70
C ILE A 44 -5.38 6.23 3.78
N ARG A 45 -5.70 6.87 2.66
CA ARG A 45 -5.99 8.32 2.57
C ARG A 45 -6.90 8.58 1.37
N ASP A 46 -7.90 9.45 1.54
CA ASP A 46 -8.83 9.86 0.47
C ASP A 46 -9.43 8.67 -0.30
N HIS A 47 -9.94 7.68 0.46
CA HIS A 47 -10.53 6.44 -0.07
C HIS A 47 -9.60 5.63 -0.99
N ALA A 48 -8.28 5.71 -0.78
CA ALA A 48 -7.30 4.94 -1.53
C ALA A 48 -6.20 4.38 -0.61
N LEU A 49 -5.63 3.24 -1.01
CA LEU A 49 -4.42 2.69 -0.41
C LEU A 49 -3.21 3.30 -1.10
N ILE A 50 -2.36 3.96 -0.32
CA ILE A 50 -1.17 4.67 -0.77
C ILE A 50 0.06 3.86 -0.36
N LEU A 51 0.88 3.51 -1.35
CA LEU A 51 2.19 2.88 -1.17
C LEU A 51 3.27 3.91 -1.51
N ASP A 52 4.10 4.27 -0.53
CA ASP A 52 5.21 5.21 -0.72
C ASP A 52 6.44 4.42 -1.19
N MET A 53 6.86 4.64 -2.45
CA MET A 53 7.94 3.88 -3.07
C MET A 53 9.29 4.13 -2.41
N ARG A 54 9.43 5.19 -1.60
CA ARG A 54 10.65 5.43 -0.81
C ARG A 54 10.88 4.34 0.24
N ALA A 55 9.82 3.65 0.69
CA ALA A 55 9.91 2.57 1.66
C ALA A 55 10.03 1.18 1.01
N VAL A 56 10.09 1.11 -0.33
CA VAL A 56 10.18 -0.14 -1.09
C VAL A 56 11.58 -0.24 -1.67
N PHE A 57 12.32 -1.30 -1.35
CA PHE A 57 13.63 -1.54 -1.95
C PHE A 57 13.48 -2.06 -3.38
N ARG A 58 14.43 -1.74 -4.26
CA ARG A 58 14.41 -2.21 -5.66
C ARG A 58 14.27 -3.75 -5.78
N ALA A 59 14.90 -4.50 -4.88
CA ALA A 59 14.80 -5.97 -4.86
C ALA A 59 13.39 -6.48 -4.48
N GLU A 60 12.57 -5.65 -3.83
CA GLU A 60 11.21 -5.99 -3.39
C GLU A 60 10.15 -5.67 -4.43
N GLU A 61 10.48 -4.92 -5.50
CA GLU A 61 9.51 -4.50 -6.52
C GLU A 61 8.77 -5.70 -7.15
N GLY A 62 9.49 -6.81 -7.39
CA GLY A 62 8.89 -8.05 -7.91
C GLY A 62 7.92 -8.70 -6.92
N LEU A 63 8.31 -8.78 -5.65
CA LEU A 63 7.46 -9.33 -4.58
C LEU A 63 6.21 -8.47 -4.36
N LEU A 64 6.38 -7.14 -4.36
CA LEU A 64 5.28 -6.19 -4.26
C LEU A 64 4.28 -6.40 -5.38
N THR A 65 4.76 -6.48 -6.63
CA THR A 65 3.91 -6.67 -7.81
C THR A 65 3.15 -7.99 -7.74
N GLU A 66 3.81 -9.08 -7.37
CA GLU A 66 3.19 -10.39 -7.25
C GLU A 66 2.09 -10.42 -6.19
N GLN A 67 2.35 -9.88 -5.00
CA GLN A 67 1.35 -9.85 -3.93
C GLN A 67 0.18 -8.92 -4.25
N LEU A 68 0.43 -7.77 -4.88
CA LEU A 68 -0.64 -6.88 -5.36
C LEU A 68 -1.50 -7.58 -6.42
N HIS A 69 -0.88 -8.30 -7.34
CA HIS A 69 -1.61 -9.05 -8.36
C HIS A 69 -2.56 -10.08 -7.74
N ARG A 70 -2.05 -10.93 -6.83
CA ARG A 70 -2.87 -11.90 -6.09
C ARG A 70 -4.01 -11.22 -5.33
N ALA A 71 -3.69 -10.19 -4.54
CA ALA A 71 -4.68 -9.51 -3.71
C ALA A 71 -5.75 -8.73 -4.50
N LEU A 72 -5.49 -8.38 -5.77
CA LEU A 72 -6.45 -7.65 -6.61
C LEU A 72 -7.25 -8.59 -7.52
N ILE A 73 -6.65 -9.65 -8.03
CA ILE A 73 -7.32 -10.59 -8.95
C ILE A 73 -8.08 -11.68 -8.19
N ASP A 74 -7.52 -12.23 -7.11
CA ASP A 74 -8.17 -13.31 -6.34
C ASP A 74 -9.37 -12.82 -5.50
N ARG A 75 -9.68 -11.51 -5.55
CA ARG A 75 -10.88 -10.90 -4.93
C ARG A 75 -12.12 -10.89 -5.82
N GLN A 76 -12.00 -11.25 -7.11
CA GLN A 76 -13.15 -11.40 -8.02
C GLN A 76 -13.75 -12.80 -7.91
#